data_AF-A0A2N5WV92-F1
#
_entry.id   AF-A0A2N5WV92-F1
#
_cell.length_a   1.000
_cell.length_b   1.000
_cell.length_c   1.000
_cell.angle_alpha   90.00
_cell.angle_beta   90.00
_cell.angle_gamma   90.00
#
_symmetry.space_group_name_H-M   'P 1'
#
loop_
_entity.id
_entity.type
_entity.pdbx_description
1 polymer ?
#
loop_
_entity_poly.entity_id
_entity_poly.type
_entity_poly.pdbx_seq_one_letter_code
_entity_poly.pdbx_strand_id
1 'polypeptide(L)'
;AADEAARLRALVDRLRARVPALVPDTEVVGHPGRRLPHLVTFSCLYVDGEALLTELDRAGFSVSSGSSCTSDTLVPSHVLKAMGVLSEGNVRVSLPRGTSEEDVERFLGVLPGIVAGVRSALSAPVAGGPREQAPPQAPEAPEGSPDQEETQEQEGPPEGGGRAPGGAAAVVDSRGKRCPIPVIELARRIGDVPPGRVVAVLSDDEAARLDVPEWCRMLGHEYVGETPAEGGGTAYLVRRAHG
;
A
#
# COMPACT_ATOMS: atom_id res chain seq x y z
N ALA A 1 14.22 36.03 12.73
CA ALA A 1 13.00 35.21 12.87
C ALA A 1 12.45 34.72 11.53
N ALA A 2 12.21 35.59 10.54
CA ALA A 2 11.83 35.19 9.19
C ALA A 2 12.89 34.27 8.54
N ASP A 3 14.15 34.53 8.86
CA ASP A 3 15.34 33.78 8.43
C ASP A 3 15.26 32.30 8.83
N GLU A 4 14.86 32.00 10.08
CA GLU A 4 14.65 30.63 10.54
C GLU A 4 13.46 29.96 9.85
N ALA A 5 12.41 30.73 9.52
CA ALA A 5 11.30 30.20 8.71
C ALA A 5 11.72 29.91 7.26
N ALA A 6 12.62 30.71 6.67
CA ALA A 6 13.20 30.46 5.35
C ALA A 6 14.16 29.25 5.37
N ARG A 7 14.98 29.13 6.41
CA ARG A 7 15.91 28.01 6.61
C ARG A 7 15.16 26.68 6.78
N LEU A 8 14.16 26.64 7.67
CA LEU A 8 13.31 25.46 7.85
C LEU A 8 12.48 25.15 6.60
N ARG A 9 11.98 26.16 5.87
CA ARG A 9 11.32 25.99 4.57
C ARG A 9 12.22 25.21 3.60
N ALA A 10 13.48 25.60 3.45
CA ALA A 10 14.43 24.94 2.55
C ALA A 10 14.73 23.48 2.95
N LEU A 11 14.88 23.20 4.25
CA LEU A 11 15.02 21.82 4.76
C LEU A 11 13.76 20.98 4.48
N VAL A 12 12.56 21.56 4.67
CA VAL A 12 11.30 20.90 4.33
C VAL A 12 11.14 20.70 2.82
N ASP A 13 11.55 21.65 1.97
CA ASP A 13 11.53 21.46 0.51
C ASP A 13 12.49 20.34 0.08
N ARG A 14 13.66 20.20 0.73
CA ARG A 14 14.55 19.05 0.53
C ARG A 14 13.89 17.72 0.91
N LEU A 15 13.27 17.64 2.10
CA LEU A 15 12.53 16.43 2.51
C LEU A 15 11.42 16.08 1.50
N ARG A 16 10.62 17.07 1.08
CA ARG A 16 9.53 16.90 0.10
C ARG A 16 10.02 16.42 -1.28
N ALA A 17 11.22 16.80 -1.70
CA ALA A 17 11.80 16.34 -2.96
C ALA A 17 12.50 14.98 -2.83
N ARG A 18 13.14 14.69 -1.68
CA ARG A 18 14.00 13.52 -1.49
C ARG A 18 13.26 12.28 -1.02
N VAL A 19 12.26 12.41 -0.14
CA VAL A 19 11.48 11.26 0.38
C VAL A 19 10.89 10.39 -0.75
N PRO A 20 10.08 10.91 -1.70
CA PRO A 20 9.49 10.09 -2.78
C PRO A 20 10.51 9.67 -3.85
N ALA A 21 11.72 10.23 -3.85
CA ALA A 21 12.81 9.82 -4.74
C ALA A 21 13.71 8.72 -4.13
N LEU A 22 13.63 8.51 -2.81
CA LEU A 22 14.38 7.50 -2.07
C LEU A 22 13.49 6.35 -1.59
N VAL A 23 12.18 6.57 -1.47
CA VAL A 23 11.19 5.60 -1.02
C VAL A 23 10.11 5.45 -2.10
N PRO A 24 10.08 4.33 -2.86
CA PRO A 24 9.02 4.05 -3.83
C PRO A 24 7.63 4.07 -3.18
N ASP A 25 6.60 4.28 -4.00
CA ASP A 25 5.19 4.20 -3.58
C ASP A 25 4.88 5.13 -2.38
N THR A 26 5.36 6.38 -2.44
CA THR A 26 5.21 7.38 -1.35
C THR A 26 4.66 8.70 -1.89
N GLU A 27 3.54 9.19 -1.34
CA GLU A 27 3.01 10.53 -1.63
C GLU A 27 3.49 11.56 -0.60
N VAL A 28 3.79 12.79 -1.05
CA VAL A 28 4.06 13.95 -0.19
C VAL A 28 2.84 14.88 -0.14
N VAL A 29 2.14 14.88 0.99
CA VAL A 29 0.85 15.52 1.20
C VAL A 29 0.96 17.05 1.29
N GLY A 30 -0.10 17.75 0.87
CA GLY A 30 -0.31 19.19 1.10
C GLY A 30 0.41 20.12 0.11
N HIS A 31 -0.05 21.37 0.05
CA HIS A 31 0.31 22.34 -0.99
C HIS A 31 1.84 22.61 -1.06
N PRO A 32 2.44 22.65 -2.26
CA PRO A 32 3.88 22.90 -2.46
C PRO A 32 4.40 24.29 -2.03
N GLY A 33 3.58 25.14 -1.41
CA GLY A 33 3.98 26.49 -0.98
C GLY A 33 3.12 27.07 0.15
N ARG A 34 1.78 26.93 0.06
CA ARG A 34 0.84 27.35 1.12
C ARG A 34 0.78 26.32 2.27
N ARG A 35 1.92 26.11 2.92
CA ARG A 35 2.11 25.22 4.08
C ARG A 35 3.03 25.87 5.12
N LEU A 36 3.02 25.40 6.37
CA LEU A 36 3.96 25.89 7.40
C LEU A 36 5.43 25.64 6.97
N PRO A 37 6.40 26.45 7.44
CA PRO A 37 7.80 26.33 7.03
C PRO A 37 8.49 25.07 7.57
N HIS A 38 8.00 24.52 8.68
CA HIS A 38 8.69 23.51 9.48
C HIS A 38 7.99 22.13 9.49
N LEU A 39 6.99 21.91 8.61
CA LEU A 39 6.23 20.66 8.53
C LEU A 39 6.31 20.04 7.14
N VAL A 40 6.49 18.72 7.09
CA VAL A 40 6.16 17.86 5.95
C VAL A 40 5.30 16.69 6.45
N THR A 41 4.32 16.31 5.65
CA THR A 41 3.58 15.05 5.78
C THR A 41 3.79 14.25 4.51
N PHE A 42 3.98 12.94 4.64
CA PHE A 42 4.01 11.98 3.54
C PHE A 42 3.31 10.68 3.96
N SER A 43 2.79 9.91 3.02
CA SER A 43 2.25 8.55 3.25
C SER A 43 2.99 7.56 2.39
N CYS A 44 3.51 6.49 3.00
CA CYS A 44 4.13 5.36 2.30
C CYS A 44 3.09 4.25 2.10
N LEU A 45 2.83 3.82 0.86
CA LEU A 45 1.98 2.64 0.62
C LEU A 45 2.58 1.38 1.27
N TYR A 46 1.71 0.44 1.64
CA TYR A 46 2.02 -0.87 2.20
C TYR A 46 2.73 -0.85 3.56
N VAL A 47 2.52 0.20 4.35
CA VAL A 47 3.20 0.43 5.62
C VAL A 47 2.19 0.61 6.75
N ASP A 48 2.34 -0.18 7.81
CA ASP A 48 1.71 0.11 9.09
C ASP A 48 2.34 1.36 9.71
N GLY A 49 1.52 2.35 10.06
CA GLY A 49 1.99 3.65 10.51
C GLY A 49 2.72 3.59 11.85
N GLU A 50 2.22 2.80 12.80
CA GLU A 50 2.76 2.72 14.16
C GLU A 50 4.05 1.88 14.21
N ALA A 51 4.19 0.85 13.36
CA ALA A 51 5.45 0.17 13.10
C ALA A 51 6.51 1.13 12.51
N LEU A 52 6.14 1.98 11.53
CA LEU A 52 7.06 2.98 10.98
C LEU A 52 7.45 4.04 12.03
N LEU A 53 6.52 4.51 12.87
CA LEU A 53 6.89 5.38 13.99
C LEU A 53 7.85 4.69 14.96
N THR A 54 7.61 3.42 15.30
CA THR A 54 8.41 2.62 16.25
C THR A 54 9.85 2.45 15.77
N GLU A 55 10.07 2.10 14.49
CA GLU A 55 11.42 1.96 13.96
C GLU A 55 12.12 3.32 13.73
N LEU A 56 11.39 4.41 13.46
CA LEU A 56 11.96 5.76 13.40
C LEU A 56 12.39 6.26 14.79
N ASP A 57 11.62 5.99 15.84
CA ASP A 57 12.01 6.31 17.23
C ASP A 57 13.26 5.53 17.65
N ARG A 58 13.33 4.22 17.34
CA ARG A 58 14.54 3.40 17.53
C ARG A 58 15.75 3.90 16.76
N ALA A 59 15.55 4.51 15.58
CA ALA A 59 16.60 5.19 14.82
C ALA A 59 16.95 6.61 15.35
N GLY A 60 16.33 7.05 16.45
CA GLY A 60 16.59 8.33 17.09
C GLY A 60 15.87 9.52 16.44
N PHE A 61 14.67 9.30 15.88
CA PHE A 61 13.84 10.33 15.23
C PHE A 61 12.41 10.32 15.76
N SER A 62 12.08 11.27 16.65
CA SER A 62 10.71 11.49 17.10
C SER A 62 9.87 12.14 15.98
N VAL A 63 8.83 11.43 15.54
CA VAL A 63 7.89 11.81 14.48
C VAL A 63 6.43 11.54 14.93
N SER A 64 5.44 11.80 14.09
CA SER A 64 4.01 11.58 14.45
C SER A 64 3.17 11.09 13.28
N SER A 65 2.21 10.18 13.51
CA SER A 65 1.39 9.51 12.48
C SER A 65 0.28 10.40 11.86
N GLY A 66 0.42 11.74 11.92
CA GLY A 66 -0.38 12.68 11.12
C GLY A 66 -1.92 12.58 11.21
N SER A 67 -2.47 12.04 12.31
CA SER A 67 -3.90 11.72 12.49
C SER A 67 -4.42 10.57 11.61
N SER A 68 -3.57 9.61 11.28
CA SER A 68 -3.84 8.49 10.38
C SER A 68 -4.35 7.24 11.11
N CYS A 69 -5.53 7.41 11.72
CA CYS A 69 -6.22 6.42 12.57
C CYS A 69 -5.55 6.19 13.94
N THR A 70 -6.38 6.12 14.98
CA THR A 70 -6.09 5.32 16.17
C THR A 70 -6.68 3.94 15.93
N SER A 71 -5.90 2.87 16.07
CA SER A 71 -6.20 1.54 15.51
C SER A 71 -7.51 0.88 15.98
N ASP A 72 -8.09 1.34 17.09
CA ASP A 72 -9.37 0.86 17.62
C ASP A 72 -10.61 1.44 16.91
N THR A 73 -10.49 2.59 16.24
CA THR A 73 -11.63 3.24 15.56
C THR A 73 -11.64 2.91 14.08
N LEU A 74 -12.70 2.21 13.63
CA LEU A 74 -12.97 1.81 12.23
C LEU A 74 -13.11 2.98 11.22
N VAL A 75 -12.83 4.22 11.64
CA VAL A 75 -13.14 5.44 10.89
C VAL A 75 -11.85 6.26 10.74
N PRO A 76 -11.34 6.49 9.52
CA PRO A 76 -10.21 7.37 9.30
C PRO A 76 -10.54 8.80 9.71
N SER A 77 -9.56 9.53 10.24
CA SER A 77 -9.83 10.84 10.85
C SER A 77 -10.47 11.81 9.85
N HIS A 78 -11.38 12.65 10.35
CA HIS A 78 -12.13 13.62 9.54
C HIS A 78 -11.21 14.55 8.73
N VAL A 79 -9.96 14.76 9.16
CA VAL A 79 -8.97 15.55 8.41
C VAL A 79 -8.48 14.80 7.18
N LEU A 80 -8.06 13.53 7.29
CA LEU A 80 -7.62 12.76 6.13
C LEU A 80 -8.80 12.48 5.17
N LYS A 81 -9.97 12.13 5.73
CA LYS A 81 -11.22 11.92 4.99
C LYS A 81 -11.69 13.16 4.21
N ALA A 82 -11.35 14.37 4.68
CA ALA A 82 -11.62 15.63 3.98
C ALA A 82 -10.49 16.08 3.02
N MET A 83 -9.28 15.53 3.15
CA MET A 83 -8.17 15.80 2.22
C MET A 83 -8.11 14.82 1.05
N GLY A 84 -8.68 13.61 1.18
CA GLY A 84 -8.64 12.58 0.14
C GLY A 84 -7.23 12.02 -0.06
N VAL A 85 -6.58 11.63 1.03
CA VAL A 85 -5.21 11.06 1.04
C VAL A 85 -5.17 9.72 1.77
N LEU A 86 -4.14 8.93 1.51
CA LEU A 86 -3.89 7.64 2.17
C LEU A 86 -3.94 7.73 3.70
N SER A 87 -4.65 6.79 4.30
CA SER A 87 -4.68 6.50 5.73
C SER A 87 -3.57 5.52 6.17
N GLU A 88 -2.98 4.76 5.25
CA GLU A 88 -1.78 3.95 5.51
C GLU A 88 -0.47 4.77 5.50
N GLY A 89 0.51 4.31 6.29
CA GLY A 89 1.90 4.77 6.29
C GLY A 89 2.16 6.26 6.47
N ASN A 90 1.22 7.04 7.03
CA ASN A 90 1.35 8.48 7.15
C ASN A 90 2.35 8.90 8.23
N VAL A 91 3.30 9.77 7.87
CA VAL A 91 4.26 10.39 8.78
C VAL A 91 4.27 11.89 8.59
N ARG A 92 4.01 12.62 9.67
CA ARG A 92 4.22 14.06 9.82
C ARG A 92 5.51 14.32 10.59
N VAL A 93 6.52 14.80 9.87
CA VAL A 93 7.80 15.28 10.42
C VAL A 93 7.66 16.76 10.76
N SER A 94 8.06 17.12 11.97
CA SER A 94 8.17 18.51 12.43
C SER A 94 9.64 18.84 12.66
N LEU A 95 10.12 19.97 12.14
CA LEU A 95 11.50 20.44 12.36
C LEU A 95 11.53 21.53 13.45
N PRO A 96 12.09 21.25 14.65
CA PRO A 96 12.38 22.27 15.64
C PRO A 96 13.24 23.43 15.12
N ARG A 97 13.27 24.54 15.88
CA ARG A 97 14.25 25.59 15.63
C ARG A 97 15.66 25.03 15.84
N GLY A 98 16.59 25.37 14.96
CA GLY A 98 17.98 24.92 15.04
C GLY A 98 18.26 23.52 14.50
N THR A 99 17.25 22.73 14.06
CA THR A 99 17.49 21.45 13.34
C THR A 99 18.44 21.69 12.18
N SER A 100 19.52 20.91 12.11
CA SER A 100 20.60 21.09 11.14
C SER A 100 20.28 20.49 9.77
N GLU A 101 21.16 20.73 8.80
CA GLU A 101 21.12 20.02 7.52
C GLU A 101 21.56 18.55 7.67
N GLU A 102 22.49 18.28 8.59
CA GLU A 102 22.99 16.94 8.92
C GLU A 102 21.88 16.05 9.52
N ASP A 103 21.03 16.58 10.40
CA ASP A 103 19.85 15.87 10.92
C ASP A 103 18.91 15.39 9.79
N VAL A 104 18.75 16.22 8.76
CA VAL A 104 17.89 15.96 7.60
C VAL A 104 18.50 14.92 6.67
N GLU A 105 19.80 15.00 6.38
CA GLU A 105 20.48 13.94 5.61
C GLU A 105 20.55 12.62 6.38
N ARG A 106 20.74 12.66 7.71
CA ARG A 106 20.67 11.47 8.58
C ARG A 106 19.30 10.80 8.51
N PHE A 107 18.21 11.59 8.53
CA PHE A 107 16.84 11.08 8.36
C PHE A 107 16.63 10.47 6.98
N LEU A 108 17.03 11.17 5.92
CA LEU A 108 16.92 10.70 4.54
C LEU A 108 17.79 9.45 4.26
N GLY A 109 18.89 9.26 4.99
CA GLY A 109 19.74 8.08 4.91
C GLY A 109 19.13 6.82 5.53
N VAL A 110 18.41 6.92 6.66
CA VAL A 110 17.81 5.75 7.33
C VAL A 110 16.42 5.37 6.81
N LEU A 111 15.63 6.36 6.37
CA LEU A 111 14.21 6.16 6.02
C LEU A 111 13.96 5.03 5.01
N PRO A 112 14.73 4.87 3.90
CA PRO A 112 14.46 3.81 2.93
C PRO A 112 14.64 2.40 3.49
N GLY A 113 15.68 2.18 4.31
CA GLY A 113 15.92 0.89 4.97
C GLY A 113 14.84 0.54 5.98
N ILE A 114 14.38 1.53 6.75
CA ILE A 114 13.29 1.38 7.72
C ILE A 114 11.97 1.02 7.00
N VAL A 115 11.60 1.77 5.96
CA VAL A 115 10.36 1.50 5.19
C VAL A 115 10.42 0.13 4.52
N ALA A 116 11.57 -0.28 3.96
CA ALA A 116 11.76 -1.62 3.39
C ALA A 116 11.59 -2.73 4.45
N GLY A 117 12.07 -2.51 5.68
CA GLY A 117 11.87 -3.43 6.80
C GLY A 117 10.39 -3.61 7.16
N VAL A 118 9.65 -2.50 7.35
CA VAL A 118 8.21 -2.56 7.69
C VAL A 118 7.39 -3.17 6.55
N ARG A 119 7.68 -2.82 5.28
CA ARG A 119 7.03 -3.45 4.10
C ARG A 119 7.28 -4.95 4.03
N SER A 120 8.45 -5.42 4.45
CA SER A 120 8.80 -6.85 4.46
C SER A 120 7.98 -7.62 5.50
N ALA A 121 7.79 -7.05 6.70
CA ALA A 121 6.98 -7.65 7.76
C ALA A 121 5.50 -7.84 7.37
N LEU A 122 4.97 -6.95 6.52
CA LEU A 122 3.61 -7.05 5.95
C LEU A 122 3.58 -7.79 4.60
N SER A 123 4.73 -7.96 3.96
CA SER A 123 4.96 -8.65 2.69
C SER A 123 4.09 -8.16 1.53
N ALA A 124 4.25 -6.88 1.15
CA ALA A 124 3.76 -6.38 -0.13
C ALA A 124 4.83 -6.56 -1.24
N PRO A 125 4.45 -6.91 -2.48
CA PRO A 125 5.39 -7.05 -3.58
C PRO A 125 5.88 -5.66 -4.05
N VAL A 126 7.20 -5.46 -4.07
CA VAL A 126 7.81 -4.22 -4.60
C VAL A 126 7.68 -4.20 -6.12
N ALA A 127 7.14 -3.10 -6.66
CA ALA A 127 6.96 -2.93 -8.10
C ALA A 127 8.28 -2.56 -8.81
N GLY A 128 9.11 -3.57 -9.10
CA GLY A 128 10.26 -3.42 -10.00
C GLY A 128 11.53 -4.13 -9.54
N GLY A 129 11.78 -5.31 -10.09
CA GLY A 129 13.05 -6.03 -10.00
C GLY A 129 13.19 -7.01 -11.18
N PRO A 130 14.42 -7.40 -11.58
CA PRO A 130 14.61 -8.41 -12.62
C PRO A 130 13.93 -9.72 -12.23
N ARG A 131 13.24 -10.36 -13.17
CA ARG A 131 12.68 -11.70 -12.97
C ARG A 131 13.82 -12.71 -12.92
N GLU A 132 14.22 -13.11 -11.71
CA GLU A 132 15.15 -14.22 -11.54
C GLU A 132 14.51 -15.50 -12.11
N GLN A 133 15.27 -16.22 -12.93
CA GLN A 133 14.75 -17.35 -13.69
C GLN A 133 14.71 -18.60 -12.82
N ALA A 134 13.60 -19.34 -12.87
CA ALA A 134 13.52 -20.63 -12.19
C ALA A 134 14.65 -21.57 -12.71
N PRO A 135 15.34 -22.31 -11.83
CA PRO A 135 16.44 -23.18 -12.25
C PRO A 135 15.95 -24.27 -13.21
N PRO A 136 16.77 -24.66 -14.20
CA PRO A 136 16.37 -25.66 -15.20
C PRO A 136 16.18 -27.04 -14.56
N GLN A 137 15.08 -27.70 -14.88
CA GLN A 137 14.89 -29.11 -14.55
C GLN A 137 15.77 -29.96 -15.46
N ALA A 138 16.58 -30.84 -14.86
CA ALA A 138 17.35 -31.84 -15.59
C ALA A 138 16.47 -33.06 -15.92
N PRO A 139 16.63 -33.70 -17.09
CA PRO A 139 15.90 -34.91 -17.45
C PRO A 139 16.61 -36.17 -16.91
N GLU A 140 15.85 -37.23 -16.67
CA GLU A 140 15.89 -38.48 -17.46
C GLU A 140 14.78 -39.46 -16.99
N ALA A 141 14.63 -40.60 -17.65
CA ALA A 141 13.50 -41.54 -17.56
C ALA A 141 14.01 -42.99 -17.66
N PRO A 142 13.21 -43.97 -18.14
CA PRO A 142 11.89 -44.45 -17.70
C PRO A 142 11.99 -45.87 -17.09
N GLU A 143 10.88 -46.48 -16.62
CA GLU A 143 10.57 -47.92 -16.78
C GLU A 143 9.20 -48.31 -16.16
N GLY A 144 8.57 -49.38 -16.65
CA GLY A 144 7.51 -50.12 -15.93
C GLY A 144 6.03 -49.81 -16.27
N SER A 145 5.38 -50.74 -16.96
CA SER A 145 3.91 -50.93 -17.12
C SER A 145 3.67 -52.42 -17.46
N PRO A 146 2.43 -52.97 -17.50
CA PRO A 146 1.12 -52.45 -17.09
C PRO A 146 0.78 -52.96 -15.66
N ASP A 147 -0.44 -53.09 -15.11
CA ASP A 147 -1.85 -52.96 -15.52
C ASP A 147 -2.60 -52.08 -14.46
N GLN A 148 -3.93 -51.85 -14.37
CA GLN A 148 -5.16 -52.46 -14.92
C GLN A 148 -6.22 -51.38 -15.26
N GLU A 149 -7.38 -51.79 -15.77
CA GLU A 149 -8.59 -50.96 -15.95
C GLU A 149 -9.35 -50.76 -14.63
N GLU A 150 -9.88 -49.55 -14.38
CA GLU A 150 -11.30 -49.41 -14.02
C GLU A 150 -11.84 -47.98 -14.27
N THR A 151 -13.17 -47.87 -14.26
CA THR A 151 -14.08 -46.85 -14.80
C THR A 151 -13.85 -45.36 -14.50
N GLN A 152 -14.40 -44.52 -15.39
CA GLN A 152 -14.45 -43.06 -15.29
C GLN A 152 -15.53 -42.58 -14.31
N GLU A 153 -15.19 -41.70 -13.37
CA GLU A 153 -16.10 -40.65 -12.87
C GLU A 153 -15.33 -39.32 -12.82
N GLN A 154 -15.84 -38.30 -13.53
CA GLN A 154 -15.25 -36.95 -13.54
C GLN A 154 -15.95 -36.09 -12.48
N GLU A 155 -15.45 -36.12 -11.25
CA GLU A 155 -15.79 -35.09 -10.26
C GLU A 155 -15.15 -33.75 -10.69
N GLY A 156 -15.93 -32.93 -11.40
CA GLY A 156 -15.57 -31.54 -11.66
C GLY A 156 -15.44 -30.76 -10.34
N PRO A 157 -14.60 -29.71 -10.29
CA PRO A 157 -14.48 -28.88 -9.09
C PRO A 157 -15.85 -28.27 -8.75
N PRO A 158 -16.23 -28.18 -7.46
CA PRO A 158 -17.57 -27.76 -7.08
C PRO A 158 -17.85 -26.32 -7.53
N GLU A 159 -18.80 -26.14 -8.45
CA GLU A 159 -19.26 -24.84 -8.90
C GLU A 159 -20.06 -24.11 -7.81
N GLY A 160 -19.34 -23.58 -6.82
CA GLY A 160 -19.82 -22.54 -5.91
C GLY A 160 -20.04 -21.22 -6.66
N GLY A 161 -21.00 -21.22 -7.58
CA GLY A 161 -21.26 -20.19 -8.59
C GLY A 161 -21.80 -18.85 -8.07
N GLY A 162 -21.25 -18.34 -6.98
CA GLY A 162 -21.47 -16.97 -6.53
C GLY A 162 -20.99 -15.99 -7.61
N ARG A 163 -21.93 -15.32 -8.28
CA ARG A 163 -21.62 -14.39 -9.37
C ARG A 163 -20.79 -13.22 -8.84
N ALA A 164 -19.51 -13.19 -9.17
CA ALA A 164 -18.57 -12.17 -8.70
C ALA A 164 -19.15 -10.74 -8.85
N PRO A 165 -19.09 -9.91 -7.80
CA PRO A 165 -19.78 -8.62 -7.77
C PRO A 165 -19.33 -7.72 -8.92
N GLY A 166 -20.28 -7.05 -9.57
CA GLY A 166 -20.05 -6.24 -10.77
C GLY A 166 -19.58 -7.00 -12.02
N GLY A 167 -19.44 -8.33 -11.98
CA GLY A 167 -18.81 -9.11 -13.05
C GLY A 167 -17.27 -9.07 -13.02
N ALA A 168 -16.68 -8.88 -11.83
CA ALA A 168 -15.23 -8.92 -11.64
C ALA A 168 -14.61 -10.25 -12.11
N ALA A 169 -13.37 -10.18 -12.60
CA ALA A 169 -12.58 -11.33 -13.04
C ALA A 169 -11.80 -12.01 -11.90
N ALA A 170 -11.67 -11.33 -10.75
CA ALA A 170 -11.16 -11.89 -9.52
C ALA A 170 -11.81 -11.19 -8.32
N VAL A 171 -11.87 -11.88 -7.19
CA VAL A 171 -12.30 -11.33 -5.89
C VAL A 171 -11.14 -11.49 -4.90
N VAL A 172 -10.94 -10.48 -4.07
CA VAL A 172 -10.03 -10.45 -2.92
C VAL A 172 -10.91 -10.26 -1.69
N ASP A 173 -10.91 -11.21 -0.74
CA ASP A 173 -11.65 -11.06 0.51
C ASP A 173 -10.72 -10.64 1.65
N SER A 174 -10.85 -9.37 2.03
CA SER A 174 -10.09 -8.70 3.08
C SER A 174 -10.97 -8.30 4.26
N ARG A 175 -12.15 -8.91 4.40
CA ARG A 175 -13.04 -8.70 5.54
C ARG A 175 -12.43 -9.24 6.84
N GLY A 176 -12.71 -8.57 7.96
CA GLY A 176 -12.10 -8.79 9.26
C GLY A 176 -10.66 -8.27 9.37
N LYS A 177 -10.10 -7.69 8.31
CA LYS A 177 -8.75 -7.12 8.27
C LYS A 177 -8.85 -5.59 8.22
N ARG A 178 -7.78 -4.90 8.60
CA ARG A 178 -7.71 -3.43 8.63
C ARG A 178 -6.56 -2.91 7.78
N CYS A 179 -6.65 -1.64 7.38
CA CYS A 179 -5.58 -0.84 6.79
C CYS A 179 -4.21 -1.16 7.46
N PRO A 180 -3.13 -1.45 6.69
CA PRO A 180 -3.00 -1.41 5.22
C PRO A 180 -3.44 -2.69 4.47
N ILE A 181 -3.94 -3.72 5.17
CA ILE A 181 -4.05 -5.08 4.61
C ILE A 181 -4.94 -5.20 3.36
N PRO A 182 -6.13 -4.57 3.25
CA PRO A 182 -6.96 -4.65 2.04
C PRO A 182 -6.25 -4.14 0.77
N VAL A 183 -5.41 -3.12 0.90
CA VAL A 183 -4.61 -2.56 -0.21
C VAL A 183 -3.43 -3.47 -0.55
N ILE A 184 -2.76 -4.05 0.45
CA ILE A 184 -1.69 -5.04 0.23
C ILE A 184 -2.22 -6.29 -0.50
N GLU A 185 -3.40 -6.79 -0.13
CA GLU A 185 -3.99 -7.98 -0.78
C GLU A 185 -4.51 -7.68 -2.20
N LEU A 186 -5.04 -6.48 -2.44
CA LEU A 186 -5.33 -5.98 -3.79
C LEU A 186 -4.04 -5.91 -4.63
N ALA A 187 -2.97 -5.31 -4.11
CA ALA A 187 -1.70 -5.16 -4.82
C ALA A 187 -1.02 -6.50 -5.14
N ARG A 188 -1.14 -7.50 -4.25
CA ARG A 188 -0.72 -8.88 -4.55
C ARG A 188 -1.49 -9.48 -5.72
N ARG A 189 -2.81 -9.25 -5.82
CA ARG A 189 -3.69 -9.93 -6.79
C ARG A 189 -3.86 -9.21 -8.14
N ILE A 190 -3.68 -7.89 -8.19
CA ILE A 190 -3.92 -7.10 -9.42
C ILE A 190 -3.00 -7.53 -10.58
N GLY A 191 -1.79 -7.99 -10.28
CA GLY A 191 -0.79 -8.41 -11.28
C GLY A 191 -1.18 -9.65 -12.09
N ASP A 192 -1.99 -10.55 -11.51
CA ASP A 192 -2.45 -11.79 -12.15
C ASP A 192 -3.61 -11.55 -13.14
N VAL A 193 -4.35 -10.46 -12.95
CA VAL A 193 -5.60 -10.19 -13.65
C VAL A 193 -5.31 -9.47 -14.95
N PRO A 194 -5.86 -9.88 -16.11
CA PRO A 194 -5.53 -9.23 -17.39
C PRO A 194 -5.88 -7.73 -17.40
N PRO A 195 -5.09 -6.87 -18.07
CA PRO A 195 -5.43 -5.46 -18.29
C PRO A 195 -6.84 -5.27 -18.85
N GLY A 196 -7.53 -4.22 -18.39
CA GLY A 196 -8.93 -3.93 -18.71
C GLY A 196 -9.95 -4.78 -17.93
N ARG A 197 -9.53 -5.80 -17.16
CA ARG A 197 -10.41 -6.60 -16.29
C ARG A 197 -10.46 -6.00 -14.88
N VAL A 198 -11.55 -6.32 -14.17
CA VAL A 198 -11.87 -5.77 -12.84
C VAL A 198 -11.56 -6.79 -11.74
N VAL A 199 -11.00 -6.30 -10.63
CA VAL A 199 -10.91 -6.98 -9.32
C VAL A 199 -11.95 -6.37 -8.40
N ALA A 200 -12.63 -7.20 -7.60
CA ALA A 200 -13.44 -6.73 -6.47
C ALA A 200 -12.71 -7.01 -5.15
N VAL A 201 -12.52 -5.99 -4.32
CA VAL A 201 -11.99 -6.13 -2.95
C VAL A 201 -13.15 -6.05 -1.97
N LEU A 202 -13.41 -7.13 -1.24
CA LEU A 202 -14.40 -7.15 -0.17
C LEU A 202 -13.73 -6.68 1.13
N SER A 203 -14.27 -5.65 1.77
CA SER A 203 -13.77 -5.19 3.07
C SER A 203 -14.87 -4.52 3.90
N ASP A 204 -14.82 -4.72 5.21
CA ASP A 204 -15.63 -4.07 6.25
C ASP A 204 -14.89 -2.92 6.95
N ASP A 205 -13.79 -2.44 6.37
CA ASP A 205 -13.02 -1.29 6.83
C ASP A 205 -13.47 0.00 6.10
N GLU A 206 -13.73 1.10 6.82
CA GLU A 206 -13.98 2.39 6.18
C GLU A 206 -12.71 3.01 5.59
N ALA A 207 -11.51 2.65 6.09
CA ALA A 207 -10.25 3.15 5.58
C ALA A 207 -10.06 2.80 4.09
N ALA A 208 -10.42 1.57 3.71
CA ALA A 208 -10.39 1.09 2.32
C ALA A 208 -11.19 1.97 1.34
N ARG A 209 -12.18 2.74 1.82
CA ARG A 209 -12.97 3.68 1.01
C ARG A 209 -12.19 4.94 0.61
N LEU A 210 -11.12 5.27 1.34
CA LEU A 210 -10.13 6.28 0.96
C LEU A 210 -8.94 5.63 0.25
N ASP A 211 -8.45 4.52 0.80
CA ASP A 211 -7.17 3.95 0.40
C ASP A 211 -7.23 3.22 -0.96
N VAL A 212 -8.33 2.52 -1.29
CA VAL A 212 -8.44 1.83 -2.59
C VAL A 212 -8.52 2.81 -3.77
N PRO A 213 -9.36 3.87 -3.75
CA PRO A 213 -9.35 4.88 -4.82
C PRO A 213 -8.01 5.60 -4.96
N GLU A 214 -7.36 5.88 -3.83
CA GLU A 214 -6.11 6.64 -3.80
C GLU A 214 -4.90 5.80 -4.23
N TRP A 215 -4.82 4.54 -3.80
CA TRP A 215 -3.88 3.55 -4.34
C TRP A 215 -4.04 3.37 -5.86
N CYS A 216 -5.29 3.34 -6.36
CA CYS A 216 -5.54 3.31 -7.80
C CYS A 216 -4.97 4.56 -8.49
N ARG A 217 -5.22 5.76 -7.95
CA ARG A 217 -4.68 7.02 -8.47
C ARG A 217 -3.14 7.03 -8.49
N MET A 218 -2.50 6.55 -7.43
CA MET A 218 -1.03 6.52 -7.31
C MET A 218 -0.38 5.55 -8.29
N LEU A 219 -0.95 4.36 -8.49
CA LEU A 219 -0.37 3.31 -9.35
C LEU A 219 -0.97 3.26 -10.76
N GLY A 220 -1.75 4.28 -11.13
CA GLY A 220 -2.31 4.41 -12.48
C GLY A 220 -3.38 3.38 -12.83
N HIS A 221 -4.08 2.82 -11.84
CA HIS A 221 -5.24 1.95 -12.04
C HIS A 221 -6.55 2.74 -11.97
N GLU A 222 -7.64 2.16 -12.48
CA GLU A 222 -8.94 2.83 -12.51
C GLU A 222 -9.83 2.31 -11.37
N TYR A 223 -10.18 3.18 -10.44
CA TYR A 223 -11.26 2.91 -9.48
C TYR A 223 -12.60 3.06 -10.20
N VAL A 224 -13.32 1.94 -10.33
CA VAL A 224 -14.61 1.85 -11.06
C VAL A 224 -15.79 2.25 -10.17
N GLY A 225 -15.63 2.13 -8.85
CA GLY A 225 -16.65 2.45 -7.85
C GLY A 225 -16.78 1.37 -6.78
N GLU A 226 -17.90 1.40 -6.06
CA GLU A 226 -18.20 0.53 -4.92
C GLU A 226 -19.64 0.02 -4.96
N THR A 227 -19.86 -1.19 -4.44
CA THR A 227 -21.20 -1.77 -4.25
C THR A 227 -21.27 -2.48 -2.89
N PRO A 228 -22.45 -2.61 -2.25
CA PRO A 228 -22.60 -3.47 -1.06
C PRO A 228 -22.15 -4.91 -1.34
N ALA A 229 -21.47 -5.55 -0.38
CA ALA A 229 -21.02 -6.94 -0.51
C ALA A 229 -22.01 -7.93 0.15
N GLU A 230 -22.17 -9.11 -0.47
CA GLU A 230 -22.92 -10.22 0.12
C GLU A 230 -22.21 -10.75 1.37
N GLY A 231 -22.96 -10.95 2.46
CA GLY A 231 -22.38 -11.23 3.79
C GLY A 231 -21.88 -9.98 4.54
N GLY A 232 -22.05 -8.78 3.99
CA GLY A 232 -21.68 -7.52 4.63
C GLY A 232 -20.31 -6.98 4.22
N GLY A 233 -20.11 -5.69 4.50
CA GLY A 233 -19.00 -4.89 3.98
C GLY A 233 -19.29 -4.29 2.60
N THR A 234 -18.24 -3.73 1.99
CA THR A 234 -18.26 -3.10 0.67
C THR A 234 -17.37 -3.88 -0.30
N ALA A 235 -17.83 -4.03 -1.54
CA ALA A 235 -17.03 -4.49 -2.67
C ALA A 235 -16.51 -3.28 -3.46
N TYR A 236 -15.22 -2.97 -3.31
CA TYR A 236 -14.52 -1.93 -4.06
C TYR A 236 -14.04 -2.48 -5.40
N LEU A 237 -14.40 -1.84 -6.51
CA LEU A 237 -14.17 -2.33 -7.87
C LEU A 237 -13.01 -1.58 -8.52
N VAL A 238 -11.98 -2.32 -8.93
CA VAL A 238 -10.73 -1.79 -9.48
C VAL A 238 -10.44 -2.42 -10.83
N ARG A 239 -10.31 -1.63 -11.90
CA ARG A 239 -9.90 -2.11 -13.21
C ARG A 239 -8.38 -1.96 -13.36
N ARG A 240 -7.70 -3.07 -13.66
CA ARG A 240 -6.26 -3.04 -13.95
C ARG A 240 -6.04 -2.25 -15.23
N ALA A 241 -5.17 -1.24 -15.18
CA ALA A 241 -4.75 -0.51 -16.38
C ALA A 241 -3.83 -1.33 -17.30
N HIS A 242 -3.68 -0.85 -18.53
CA HIS A 242 -2.62 -1.29 -19.43
C HIS A 242 -1.34 -0.55 -19.05
N GLY A 243 -0.43 -1.26 -18.37
CA GLY A 243 0.95 -0.80 -18.12
C GLY A 243 1.90 -1.24 -19.22
#